data_AF-A0A165XRL2-F1
#
_entry.id   AF-A0A165XRL2-F1
#
_cell.length_a   1.000
_cell.length_b   1.000
_cell.length_c   1.000
_cell.angle_alpha   90.00
_cell.angle_beta   90.00
_cell.angle_gamma   90.00
#
_symmetry.space_group_name_H-M   'P 1'
#
loop_
_entity.id
_entity.type
_entity.pdbx_description
1 polymer ?
#
loop_
_entity_poly.entity_id
_entity_poly.type
_entity_poly.pdbx_seq_one_letter_code
_entity_poly.pdbx_strand_id
1 'polypeptide(L)'
;FPPAPAGDDLKRDVIRDFCDEMKPSKLREEGCAVCGTLSKSSDMTELSAELFDHALLEDPTGFMTRRERHRTSDLRRPLHGPVLDRNCSKVCKACLRPLSKGKIPDLALVNGNWIGEVPRELRGLTLLEQMLIARVRHNACVLKVHASGQYKLRANAVMFAVPTPKLY
;
A
#
# COMPACT_ATOMS: atom_id res chain seq x y z
N PHE A 1 -4.22 -40.19 -24.01
CA PHE A 1 -4.96 -38.93 -23.82
C PHE A 1 -4.04 -37.92 -23.12
N PRO A 2 -3.25 -37.19 -23.90
CA PRO A 2 -3.12 -35.75 -23.76
C PRO A 2 -3.67 -35.04 -24.99
N PRO A 3 -3.97 -33.73 -24.92
CA PRO A 3 -4.28 -32.94 -26.10
C PRO A 3 -3.15 -33.02 -27.13
N ALA A 4 -3.50 -32.86 -28.41
CA ALA A 4 -2.52 -32.81 -29.48
C ALA A 4 -1.51 -31.66 -29.25
N PRO A 5 -0.23 -31.82 -29.63
CA PRO A 5 0.75 -30.75 -29.49
C PRO A 5 0.31 -29.49 -30.22
N ALA A 6 0.59 -28.32 -29.65
CA ALA A 6 0.37 -27.04 -30.31
C ALA A 6 1.13 -26.97 -31.64
N GLY A 7 0.50 -26.39 -32.66
CA GLY A 7 1.16 -26.06 -33.93
C GLY A 7 2.26 -25.03 -33.74
N ASP A 8 3.25 -25.01 -34.63
CA ASP A 8 4.42 -24.15 -34.49
C ASP A 8 4.09 -22.65 -34.60
N ASP A 9 3.00 -22.29 -35.29
CA ASP A 9 2.51 -20.91 -35.36
C ASP A 9 1.95 -20.47 -34.00
N LEU A 10 1.14 -21.31 -33.36
CA LEU A 10 0.64 -21.02 -32.01
C LEU A 10 1.78 -20.90 -31.00
N LYS A 11 2.81 -21.75 -31.09
CA LYS A 11 4.00 -21.62 -30.23
C LYS A 11 4.70 -20.28 -30.45
N ARG A 12 4.86 -19.85 -31.71
CA ARG A 12 5.49 -18.57 -32.05
C ARG A 12 4.67 -17.38 -31.56
N ASP A 13 3.35 -17.42 -31.71
CA ASP A 13 2.45 -16.38 -31.20
C ASP A 13 2.53 -16.29 -29.67
N VAL A 14 2.46 -17.41 -28.96
CA VAL A 14 2.59 -17.43 -27.49
C VAL A 14 3.93 -16.85 -27.03
N ILE A 15 5.04 -17.21 -27.71
CA ILE A 15 6.36 -16.65 -27.38
C ILE A 15 6.39 -15.15 -27.64
N ARG A 16 5.88 -14.67 -28.78
CA ARG A 16 5.83 -13.25 -29.12
C ARG A 16 5.02 -12.48 -28.09
N ASP A 17 3.81 -12.95 -27.79
CA ASP A 17 2.89 -12.29 -26.87
C ASP A 17 3.48 -12.25 -25.46
N PHE A 18 4.12 -13.34 -25.02
CA PHE A 18 4.87 -13.38 -23.76
C PHE A 18 6.00 -12.35 -23.73
N CYS A 19 6.85 -12.32 -24.76
CA CYS A 19 7.93 -11.33 -24.87
C CYS A 19 7.39 -9.90 -24.89
N ASP A 20 6.25 -9.67 -25.54
CA ASP A 20 5.59 -8.37 -25.62
C ASP A 20 4.95 -7.94 -24.29
N GLU A 21 4.41 -8.87 -23.50
CA GLU A 21 3.88 -8.60 -22.15
C GLU A 21 4.98 -8.39 -21.11
N MET A 22 6.11 -9.08 -21.26
CA MET A 22 7.28 -8.96 -20.38
C MET A 22 8.16 -7.75 -20.68
N LYS A 23 7.77 -6.88 -21.63
CA LYS A 23 8.47 -5.62 -21.87
C LYS A 23 8.47 -4.76 -20.60
N PRO A 24 9.59 -4.10 -20.23
CA PRO A 24 9.66 -3.26 -19.04
C PRO A 24 8.57 -2.18 -18.97
N SER A 25 8.16 -1.64 -20.13
CA SER A 25 7.09 -0.63 -20.22
C SER A 25 5.71 -1.14 -19.79
N LYS A 26 5.46 -2.46 -19.85
CA LYS A 26 4.19 -3.09 -19.43
C LYS A 26 4.24 -3.70 -18.03
N LEU A 27 5.44 -3.96 -17.52
CA LEU A 27 5.67 -4.47 -16.17
C LEU A 27 5.88 -3.34 -15.15
N ARG A 28 6.27 -2.15 -15.60
CA ARG A 28 6.48 -1.01 -14.71
C ARG A 28 5.19 -0.70 -13.97
N GLU A 29 5.32 -0.56 -12.66
CA GLU A 29 4.24 -0.16 -11.78
C GLU A 29 4.53 1.23 -11.22
N GLU A 30 3.45 1.97 -10.97
CA GLU A 30 3.47 3.29 -10.37
C GLU A 30 2.42 3.36 -9.26
N GLY A 31 2.65 4.23 -8.27
CA GLY A 31 1.73 4.43 -7.17
C GLY A 31 0.52 5.27 -7.57
N CYS A 32 -0.66 4.91 -7.07
CA CYS A 32 -1.87 5.68 -7.23
C CYS A 32 -2.01 6.73 -6.11
N ALA A 33 -2.21 8.00 -6.49
CA ALA A 33 -2.40 9.10 -5.55
C ALA A 33 -3.66 8.97 -4.69
N VAL A 34 -4.67 8.23 -5.14
CA VAL A 34 -5.97 8.12 -4.47
C VAL A 34 -6.02 6.97 -3.47
N CYS A 35 -5.40 5.82 -3.77
CA CYS A 35 -5.46 4.61 -2.93
C CYS A 35 -4.08 4.14 -2.42
N GLY A 36 -2.98 4.74 -2.87
CA GLY A 36 -1.62 4.37 -2.47
C GLY A 36 -1.12 3.03 -3.03
N THR A 37 -1.95 2.28 -3.77
CA THR A 37 -1.56 0.97 -4.31
C THR A 37 -0.74 1.11 -5.59
N LEU A 38 0.15 0.14 -5.82
CA LEU A 38 0.83 0.00 -7.11
C LEU A 38 -0.12 -0.52 -8.19
N SER A 39 0.02 0.00 -9.40
CA SER A 39 -0.71 -0.46 -10.58
C SER A 39 0.17 -0.28 -11.82
N LYS A 40 -0.07 -1.08 -12.85
CA LYS A 40 0.69 -0.99 -14.11
C LYS A 40 0.63 0.42 -14.67
N SER A 41 1.76 0.98 -15.08
CA SER A 41 1.85 2.31 -15.68
C SER A 41 0.87 2.52 -16.84
N SER A 42 0.58 1.47 -17.62
CA SER A 42 -0.39 1.50 -18.74
C SER A 42 -1.85 1.67 -18.30
N ASP A 43 -2.14 1.42 -17.02
CA ASP A 43 -3.47 1.51 -16.41
C ASP A 43 -3.64 2.74 -15.51
N MET A 44 -2.75 3.72 -15.66
CA MET A 44 -2.68 4.91 -14.85
C MET A 44 -2.92 6.17 -15.70
N THR A 45 -3.63 7.14 -15.13
CA THR A 45 -3.89 8.45 -15.75
C THR A 45 -3.20 9.53 -14.94
N GLU A 46 -2.61 10.54 -15.58
CA GLU A 46 -2.02 11.70 -14.89
C GLU A 46 -3.09 12.43 -14.05
N LEU A 47 -2.74 12.73 -12.80
CA LEU A 47 -3.59 13.47 -11.88
C LEU A 47 -3.62 14.93 -12.31
N SER A 48 -4.82 15.45 -12.57
CA SER A 48 -5.06 16.87 -12.80
C SER A 48 -6.26 17.34 -11.98
N ALA A 49 -6.39 18.66 -11.83
CA ALA A 49 -7.54 19.27 -11.16
C ALA A 49 -8.87 19.04 -11.93
N GLU A 50 -8.79 18.79 -13.23
CA GLU A 50 -9.95 18.60 -14.11
C GLU A 50 -10.38 17.13 -14.22
N LEU A 51 -9.55 16.19 -13.73
CA LEU A 51 -9.78 14.76 -13.92
C LEU A 51 -11.04 14.27 -13.19
N PHE A 52 -11.28 14.80 -11.99
CA PHE A 52 -12.46 14.55 -11.16
C PHE A 52 -12.55 15.64 -10.08
N ASP A 53 -13.68 15.73 -9.40
CA ASP A 53 -13.86 16.67 -8.29
C ASP A 53 -13.06 16.22 -7.05
N HIS A 54 -12.00 16.98 -6.70
CA HIS A 54 -11.15 16.67 -5.55
C HIS A 54 -11.88 16.84 -4.22
N ALA A 55 -12.99 17.59 -4.16
CA ALA A 55 -13.80 17.74 -2.95
C ALA A 55 -14.35 16.39 -2.45
N LEU A 56 -14.51 15.41 -3.36
CA LEU A 56 -14.89 14.04 -3.01
C LEU A 56 -13.91 13.36 -2.07
N LEU A 57 -12.65 13.78 -2.07
CA LEU A 57 -11.58 13.19 -1.28
C LEU A 57 -11.25 14.00 -0.03
N GLU A 58 -12.04 15.02 0.31
CA GLU A 58 -11.91 15.73 1.57
C GLU A 58 -12.43 14.87 2.73
N ASP A 59 -11.78 14.98 3.89
CA ASP A 59 -12.28 14.39 5.14
C ASP A 59 -13.11 15.43 5.91
N PRO A 60 -14.46 15.42 5.79
CA PRO A 60 -15.30 16.40 6.48
C PRO A 60 -15.28 16.21 8.01
N THR A 61 -14.89 15.03 8.48
CA THR A 61 -14.88 14.70 9.91
C THR A 61 -13.60 15.14 10.60
N GLY A 62 -12.51 15.31 9.84
CA GLY A 62 -11.18 15.58 10.37
C GLY A 62 -10.58 14.45 11.22
N PHE A 63 -11.17 13.25 11.18
CA PHE A 63 -10.70 12.11 11.95
C PHE A 63 -9.76 11.18 11.18
N MET A 64 -9.89 11.12 9.85
CA MET A 64 -9.15 10.21 8.97
C MET A 64 -7.72 10.68 8.79
N THR A 65 -7.51 12.00 8.67
CA THR A 65 -6.17 12.58 8.57
C THR A 65 -5.86 13.50 9.73
N ARG A 66 -4.65 13.39 10.28
CA ARG A 66 -4.22 14.18 11.43
C ARG A 66 -2.80 14.65 11.26
N ARG A 67 -2.53 15.85 11.79
CA ARG A 67 -1.16 16.35 11.93
C ARG A 67 -0.42 15.53 12.97
N GLU A 68 0.86 15.29 12.68
CA GLU A 68 1.80 14.71 13.63
C GLU A 68 1.89 15.58 14.90
N ARG A 69 2.11 14.92 16.04
CA ARG A 69 2.28 15.54 17.35
C ARG A 69 3.69 15.24 17.84
N HIS A 70 4.39 16.24 18.34
CA HIS A 70 5.73 16.08 18.90
C HIS A 70 5.72 16.05 20.42
N ARG A 71 4.63 16.50 21.05
CA ARG A 71 4.45 16.50 22.50
C ARG A 71 3.10 15.91 22.87
N THR A 72 3.03 15.32 24.06
CA THR A 72 1.77 14.78 24.61
C THR A 72 0.70 15.87 24.78
N SER A 73 1.14 17.10 25.07
CA SER A 73 0.29 18.29 25.19
C SER A 73 -0.25 18.83 23.85
N ASP A 74 0.29 18.38 22.72
CA ASP A 74 -0.14 18.90 21.42
C ASP A 74 -1.58 18.49 21.14
N LEU A 75 -2.37 19.47 20.70
CA LEU A 75 -3.75 19.27 20.28
C LEU A 75 -3.80 18.40 19.02
N ARG A 76 -4.81 17.53 18.94
CA ARG A 76 -5.10 16.77 17.72
C ARG A 76 -5.71 17.74 16.71
N ARG A 77 -5.05 17.92 15.56
CA ARG A 77 -5.52 18.79 14.48
C ARG A 77 -5.68 17.97 13.20
N PRO A 78 -6.80 18.14 12.46
CA PRO A 78 -6.97 17.50 11.16
C PRO A 78 -5.99 18.06 10.12
N LEU A 79 -5.75 17.29 9.07
CA LEU A 79 -5.17 17.83 7.83
C LEU A 79 -6.32 18.20 6.90
N HIS A 80 -6.36 19.46 6.47
CA HIS A 80 -7.42 19.94 5.57
C HIS A 80 -7.05 19.70 4.10
N GLY A 81 -8.08 19.59 3.26
CA GLY A 81 -7.98 19.36 1.82
C GLY A 81 -8.16 17.89 1.43
N PRO A 82 -8.04 17.57 0.14
CA PRO A 82 -8.20 16.22 -0.38
C PRO A 82 -7.10 15.30 0.15
N VAL A 83 -7.50 14.10 0.57
CA VAL A 83 -6.60 13.07 1.08
C VAL A 83 -6.01 12.31 -0.11
N LEU A 84 -4.83 12.80 -0.55
CA LEU A 84 -4.06 12.25 -1.65
C LEU A 84 -2.61 11.97 -1.22
N ASP A 85 -2.01 10.93 -1.79
CA ASP A 85 -0.57 10.68 -1.67
C ASP A 85 0.18 11.71 -2.52
N ARG A 86 1.00 12.52 -1.83
CA ARG A 86 1.74 13.64 -2.42
C ARG A 86 2.94 13.21 -3.26
N ASN A 87 3.39 11.96 -3.11
CA ASN A 87 4.51 11.42 -3.88
C ASN A 87 4.05 10.77 -5.18
N CYS A 88 2.74 10.61 -5.38
CA CYS A 88 2.15 10.00 -6.56
C CYS A 88 1.51 11.07 -7.45
N SER A 89 1.80 11.04 -8.75
CA SER A 89 1.23 11.97 -9.73
C SER A 89 0.13 11.35 -10.59
N LYS A 90 -0.24 10.09 -10.35
CA LYS A 90 -1.17 9.33 -11.22
C LYS A 90 -2.29 8.67 -10.45
N VAL A 91 -3.36 8.35 -11.15
CA VAL A 91 -4.56 7.68 -10.62
C VAL A 91 -4.82 6.40 -11.39
N CYS A 92 -5.02 5.30 -10.68
CA CYS A 92 -5.33 4.01 -11.32
C CYS A 92 -6.77 3.97 -11.86
N LYS A 93 -6.99 3.18 -12.90
CA LYS A 93 -8.34 2.93 -13.47
C LYS A 93 -9.36 2.49 -12.42
N ALA A 94 -8.95 1.74 -11.39
CA ALA A 94 -9.83 1.28 -10.32
C ALA A 94 -10.39 2.43 -9.48
N CYS A 95 -9.58 3.46 -9.21
CA CYS A 95 -10.02 4.67 -8.51
C CYS A 95 -10.75 5.64 -9.45
N LEU A 96 -10.30 5.76 -10.70
CA LEU A 96 -10.87 6.73 -11.63
C LEU A 96 -12.33 6.40 -11.99
N ARG A 97 -12.68 5.12 -12.15
CA ARG A 97 -14.04 4.66 -12.49
C ARG A 97 -15.14 5.11 -11.52
N PRO A 98 -14.99 4.98 -10.19
CA PRO A 98 -15.96 5.52 -9.24
C PRO A 98 -15.87 7.04 -9.10
N LEU A 99 -14.66 7.62 -9.14
CA LEU A 99 -14.47 9.08 -9.03
C LEU A 99 -15.16 9.84 -10.16
N SER A 100 -15.09 9.33 -11.40
CA SER A 100 -15.80 9.91 -12.54
C SER A 100 -17.32 9.85 -12.42
N LYS A 101 -17.85 9.08 -11.45
CA LYS A 101 -19.28 8.97 -11.12
C LYS A 101 -19.64 9.71 -9.82
N GLY A 102 -18.73 10.51 -9.27
CA GLY A 102 -18.95 11.20 -8.00
C GLY A 102 -18.94 10.27 -6.77
N LYS A 103 -18.31 9.10 -6.86
CA LYS A 103 -18.22 8.13 -5.76
C LYS A 103 -16.78 7.97 -5.28
N ILE A 104 -16.63 7.85 -3.96
CA ILE A 104 -15.34 7.59 -3.33
C ILE A 104 -15.00 6.10 -3.51
N PRO A 105 -13.82 5.73 -4.06
CA PRO A 105 -13.38 4.34 -4.13
C PRO A 105 -13.19 3.73 -2.74
N ASP A 106 -13.50 2.45 -2.55
CA ASP A 106 -13.43 1.79 -1.23
C ASP A 106 -12.03 1.86 -0.60
N LEU A 107 -10.99 1.65 -1.40
CA LEU A 107 -9.59 1.68 -0.97
C LEU A 107 -8.97 3.09 -1.01
N ALA A 108 -9.78 4.14 -1.18
CA ALA A 108 -9.26 5.49 -1.16
C ALA A 108 -8.64 5.83 0.21
N LEU A 109 -7.61 6.66 0.19
CA LEU A 109 -6.88 7.11 1.37
C LEU A 109 -7.80 7.86 2.35
N VAL A 110 -8.79 8.60 1.83
CA VAL A 110 -9.81 9.30 2.62
C VAL A 110 -10.64 8.37 3.50
N ASN A 111 -10.79 7.08 3.15
CA ASN A 111 -11.57 6.10 3.91
C ASN A 111 -10.82 5.54 5.14
N GLY A 112 -9.85 6.28 5.68
CA GLY A 112 -9.03 5.83 6.81
C GLY A 112 -7.87 4.90 6.42
N ASN A 113 -7.59 4.78 5.11
CA ASN A 113 -6.42 4.05 4.61
C ASN A 113 -5.15 4.93 4.57
N TRP A 114 -5.27 6.22 4.85
CA TRP A 114 -4.14 7.14 4.97
C TRP A 114 -3.47 7.03 6.34
N ILE A 115 -2.23 6.57 6.36
CA ILE A 115 -1.39 6.56 7.57
C ILE A 115 -0.46 7.79 7.61
N GLY A 116 -0.26 8.46 6.46
CA GLY A 116 0.73 9.51 6.30
C GLY A 116 2.12 8.99 5.97
N GLU A 117 3.05 9.91 5.79
CA GLU A 117 4.46 9.60 5.65
C GLU A 117 4.99 8.92 6.91
N VAL A 118 5.85 7.91 6.74
CA VAL A 118 6.56 7.31 7.88
C VAL A 118 7.50 8.38 8.46
N PRO A 119 7.33 8.78 9.74
CA PRO A 119 8.21 9.74 10.41
C PRO A 119 9.67 9.28 10.39
N ARG A 120 10.62 10.21 10.42
CA ARG A 120 12.06 9.88 10.32
C ARG A 120 12.51 8.94 11.44
N GLU A 121 11.94 9.14 12.62
CA GLU A 121 12.15 8.39 13.85
C GLU A 121 11.68 6.93 13.72
N LEU A 122 10.75 6.65 12.81
CA LEU A 122 10.20 5.32 12.56
C LEU A 122 10.78 4.66 11.29
N ARG A 123 11.71 5.33 10.59
CA ARG A 123 12.38 4.77 9.40
C ARG A 123 13.53 3.88 9.82
N GLY A 124 13.69 2.76 9.13
CA GLY A 124 14.86 1.87 9.31
C GLY A 124 14.86 1.03 10.58
N LEU A 125 13.73 0.95 11.29
CA LEU A 125 13.59 0.07 12.45
C LEU A 125 13.83 -1.39 12.05
N THR A 126 14.64 -2.08 12.84
CA THR A 126 14.78 -3.53 12.76
C THR A 126 13.43 -4.18 13.00
N LEU A 127 13.26 -5.40 12.48
CA LEU A 127 12.04 -6.17 12.71
C LEU A 127 11.68 -6.28 14.20
N LEU A 128 12.68 -6.44 15.07
CA LEU A 128 12.47 -6.49 16.52
C LEU A 128 11.91 -5.16 17.04
N GLU A 129 12.50 -4.03 16.66
CA GLU A 129 12.02 -2.71 17.06
C GLU A 129 10.61 -2.43 16.56
N GLN A 130 10.29 -2.81 15.31
CA GLN A 130 8.93 -2.72 14.77
C GLN A 130 7.94 -3.51 15.64
N MET A 131 8.28 -4.75 16.03
CA MET A 131 7.44 -5.57 16.91
C MET A 131 7.28 -4.97 18.30
N LEU A 132 8.29 -4.26 18.82
CA LEU A 132 8.24 -3.61 20.13
C LEU A 132 7.30 -2.41 20.15
N ILE A 133 7.30 -1.58 19.09
CA ILE A 133 6.47 -0.37 19.01
C ILE A 133 5.08 -0.61 18.41
N ALA A 134 4.83 -1.80 17.87
CA ALA A 134 3.57 -2.13 17.24
C ALA A 134 2.40 -2.00 18.23
N ARG A 135 1.37 -1.27 17.83
CA ARG A 135 0.14 -1.10 18.62
C ARG A 135 -0.61 -2.43 18.79
N VAL A 136 -0.55 -3.29 17.77
CA VAL A 136 -1.09 -4.66 17.79
C VAL A 136 0.09 -5.62 17.90
N ARG A 137 0.11 -6.43 18.95
CA ARG A 137 1.21 -7.37 19.22
C ARG A 137 0.89 -8.72 18.60
N HIS A 138 1.83 -9.25 17.84
CA HIS A 138 1.73 -10.62 17.33
C HIS A 138 1.95 -11.61 18.47
N ASN A 139 1.06 -12.59 18.59
CA ASN A 139 1.20 -13.72 19.52
C ASN A 139 2.11 -14.83 18.96
N ALA A 140 2.32 -14.86 17.64
CA ALA A 140 3.25 -15.75 16.96
C ALA A 140 3.87 -15.04 15.74
N CYS A 141 5.15 -15.31 15.47
CA CYS A 141 5.87 -14.79 14.32
C CYS A 141 6.86 -15.84 13.82
N VAL A 142 6.88 -16.11 12.51
CA VAL A 142 7.82 -17.04 11.87
C VAL A 142 8.82 -16.23 11.08
N LEU A 143 10.10 -16.35 11.43
CA LEU A 143 11.17 -15.54 10.86
C LEU A 143 12.22 -16.42 10.20
N LYS A 144 12.61 -16.07 8.98
CA LYS A 144 13.71 -16.72 8.27
C LYS A 144 15.02 -16.01 8.55
N VAL A 145 15.95 -16.70 9.19
CA VAL A 145 17.29 -16.19 9.49
C VAL A 145 18.17 -16.34 8.24
N HIS A 146 18.50 -15.23 7.58
CA HIS A 146 19.26 -15.26 6.32
C HIS A 146 20.80 -15.15 6.50
N ALA A 147 21.29 -14.72 7.66
CA ALA A 147 22.66 -14.16 7.77
C ALA A 147 23.69 -15.00 8.53
N SER A 148 23.35 -16.13 9.16
CA SER A 148 24.28 -16.74 10.14
C SER A 148 24.93 -18.06 9.71
N GLY A 149 24.44 -18.74 8.66
CA GLY A 149 24.85 -20.13 8.40
C GLY A 149 24.56 -21.08 9.59
N GLN A 150 23.81 -20.62 10.59
CA GLN A 150 23.48 -21.38 11.78
C GLN A 150 22.13 -22.06 11.60
N TYR A 151 22.09 -23.35 11.94
CA TYR A 151 20.88 -24.18 11.94
C TYR A 151 19.96 -23.93 13.13
N LYS A 152 20.37 -23.10 14.11
CA LYS A 152 19.66 -22.83 15.36
C LYS A 152 19.64 -21.33 15.65
N LEU A 153 18.49 -20.82 16.07
CA LEU A 153 18.34 -19.43 16.50
C LEU A 153 18.76 -19.30 17.97
N ARG A 154 19.69 -18.38 18.28
CA ARG A 154 19.95 -17.90 19.64
C ARG A 154 19.55 -16.43 19.70
N ALA A 155 18.50 -16.10 20.46
CA ALA A 155 17.97 -14.75 20.57
C ALA A 155 17.42 -14.48 21.97
N ASN A 156 17.35 -13.19 22.33
CA ASN A 156 16.64 -12.74 23.53
C ASN A 156 15.16 -12.57 23.19
N ALA A 157 14.28 -13.18 23.99
CA ALA A 157 12.84 -12.99 23.85
C ALA A 157 12.38 -11.87 24.79
N VAL A 158 11.75 -10.84 24.24
CA VAL A 158 11.07 -9.79 25.02
C VAL A 158 9.57 -10.03 24.87
N MET A 159 8.94 -10.53 25.93
CA MET A 159 7.53 -10.91 25.94
C MET A 159 6.76 -9.92 26.80
N PHE A 160 5.74 -9.26 26.23
CA PHE A 160 4.82 -8.39 26.98
C PHE A 160 3.48 -9.09 27.14
N ALA A 161 2.81 -8.86 28.27
CA ALA A 161 1.41 -9.25 28.41
C ALA A 161 0.59 -8.51 27.34
N VAL A 162 -0.08 -9.27 26.47
CA VAL A 162 -1.01 -8.71 25.50
C VAL A 162 -2.41 -8.85 26.11
N PRO A 163 -3.05 -7.76 26.57
CA PRO A 163 -4.48 -7.80 26.83
C PRO A 163 -5.16 -7.89 25.46
N THR A 164 -5.36 -9.09 24.96
CA THR A 164 -6.11 -9.31 23.72
C THR A 164 -7.57 -8.98 24.03
N PRO A 165 -8.16 -7.89 23.50
CA PRO A 165 -9.61 -7.76 23.56
C PRO A 165 -10.16 -8.98 22.81
N LYS A 166 -11.10 -9.70 23.43
CA LYS A 166 -11.83 -10.75 22.73
C LYS A 166 -12.63 -10.06 21.63
N LEU A 167 -12.15 -10.13 20.40
CA LEU A 167 -12.93 -9.77 19.23
C LEU A 167 -13.96 -10.88 19.07
N TYR A 168 -15.20 -10.61 19.49
CA TYR A 168 -16.38 -11.46 19.26
C TYR A 168 -17.06 -11.03 17.97
#